data_AF-A0A0M3K8G5-F1
#
_entry.id   AF-A0A0M3K8G5-F1
#
_cell.length_a   1.000
_cell.length_b   1.000
_cell.length_c   1.000
_cell.angle_alpha   90.00
_cell.angle_beta   90.00
_cell.angle_gamma   90.00
#
_symmetry.space_group_name_H-M   'P 1'
#
loop_
_entity.id
_entity.type
_entity.pdbx_description
1 polymer ?
#
loop_
_entity_poly.entity_id
_entity_poly.type
_entity_poly.pdbx_seq_one_letter_code
_entity_poly.pdbx_strand_id
1 'polypeptide(L)' 'MLARWRLVGGAVVILVWNVAELVCGTAGPVNDFLKDDEIDALPGAERLKINFRHFSGFFKVSETHFLHYW' A
#
# COMPACT_ATOMS: atom_id res chain seq x y z
N MET A 1 -4.26 5.80 51.31
CA MET A 1 -3.72 6.39 50.07
C MET A 1 -3.65 5.33 48.95
N LEU A 2 -4.77 4.81 48.44
CA LEU A 2 -4.76 3.68 47.47
C LEU A 2 -5.95 3.72 46.48
N ALA A 3 -6.28 4.89 45.93
CA ALA A 3 -7.43 5.00 45.02
C ALA A 3 -7.23 6.01 43.87
N ARG A 4 -6.01 6.13 43.34
CA ARG A 4 -5.75 7.03 42.18
C ARG A 4 -5.13 6.38 40.96
N TRP A 5 -4.91 5.06 40.98
CA TRP A 5 -4.24 4.32 39.90
C TRP A 5 -5.20 3.66 38.92
N ARG A 6 -6.51 3.70 39.18
CA ARG A 6 -7.55 3.09 38.32
C ARG A 6 -7.94 3.92 37.10
N LEU A 7 -7.58 5.20 37.04
CA LEU A 7 -7.87 6.08 35.89
C LEU A 7 -6.78 6.04 34.82
N VAL A 8 -5.53 5.74 35.20
CA VAL A 8 -4.39 5.67 34.26
C VAL A 8 -4.52 4.46 33.33
N GLY A 9 -5.02 3.33 33.85
CA GLY A 9 -5.19 2.11 33.05
C GLY A 9 -6.20 2.24 31.91
N GLY A 10 -7.33 2.95 32.13
CA GLY A 10 -8.36 3.12 31.11
C GLY A 10 -7.92 4.01 29.93
N ALA A 11 -7.17 5.08 30.21
CA ALA A 11 -6.61 5.94 29.16
C ALA A 11 -5.58 5.21 28.29
N VAL A 12 -4.76 4.34 28.88
CA VAL A 12 -3.79 3.50 28.15
C VAL A 12 -4.50 2.53 27.21
N VAL A 13 -5.60 1.91 27.64
CA VAL A 13 -6.37 0.98 26.79
C VAL A 13 -6.98 1.68 25.57
N ILE A 14 -7.53 2.90 25.75
CA ILE A 14 -8.09 3.70 24.64
C ILE A 14 -7.00 4.14 23.66
N LEU A 15 -5.80 4.47 24.17
CA LEU A 15 -4.66 4.86 23.35
C LEU A 15 -4.10 3.67 22.56
N VAL A 16 -4.06 2.48 23.16
CA VAL A 16 -3.69 1.22 22.49
C VAL A 16 -4.72 0.83 21.42
N TRP A 17 -6.02 1.01 21.68
CA TRP A 17 -7.07 0.72 20.71
C TRP A 17 -7.01 1.66 19.49
N ASN A 18 -6.82 2.96 19.70
CA ASN A 18 -6.65 3.93 18.61
C ASN A 18 -5.39 3.66 17.77
N VAL A 19 -4.30 3.17 18.37
CA VAL A 19 -3.09 2.77 17.62
C VAL A 19 -3.36 1.55 16.74
N ALA A 20 -4.23 0.63 17.15
CA ALA A 20 -4.60 -0.53 16.35
C ALA A 20 -5.41 -0.14 15.09
N GLU A 21 -6.23 0.91 15.14
CA GLU A 21 -6.95 1.43 13.96
C GLU A 21 -6.03 2.22 13.00
N LEU A 22 -4.83 2.63 13.45
CA LEU A 22 -3.77 3.16 12.57
C LEU A 22 -3.11 2.06 11.72
N VAL A 23 -3.40 0.78 11.99
CA VAL A 23 -2.98 -0.36 11.17
C VAL A 23 -3.89 -0.54 9.93
N CYS A 24 -4.76 0.45 9.64
CA CYS A 24 -5.31 0.68 8.30
C CYS A 24 -4.21 1.19 7.35
N GLY A 25 -3.25 0.32 7.10
CA GLY A 25 -2.00 0.64 6.44
C GLY A 25 -1.08 -0.57 6.46
N THR A 26 -1.61 -1.76 6.19
CA THR A 26 -0.79 -2.90 5.80
C THR A 26 -0.15 -2.55 4.46
N ALA A 27 0.94 -1.79 4.52
CA ALA A 27 1.96 -1.80 3.51
C ALA A 27 2.55 -3.21 3.51
N GLY A 28 1.86 -4.15 2.84
CA GLY A 28 2.58 -5.12 2.05
C GLY A 28 3.56 -4.35 1.16
N PRO A 29 4.72 -4.91 0.82
CA PRO A 29 5.74 -4.17 0.10
C PRO A 29 5.09 -3.50 -1.11
N VAL A 30 5.09 -2.16 -1.13
CA VAL A 30 4.56 -1.34 -2.24
C VAL A 30 5.20 -1.75 -3.58
N ASN A 31 6.34 -2.43 -3.49
CA ASN A 31 7.13 -2.97 -4.59
C ASN A 31 6.56 -4.24 -5.25
N ASP A 32 5.61 -4.95 -4.65
CA ASP A 32 5.04 -6.16 -5.29
C ASP A 32 4.04 -5.79 -6.38
N PHE A 33 3.23 -4.74 -6.20
CA PHE A 33 2.26 -4.29 -7.20
C PHE A 33 2.94 -3.78 -8.48
N LEU A 34 4.09 -3.13 -8.34
CA LEU A 34 4.86 -2.63 -9.49
C LEU A 34 5.53 -3.75 -10.27
N LYS A 35 5.83 -4.90 -9.66
CA LYS A 35 6.43 -6.03 -10.38
C LYS A 35 5.44 -6.70 -11.31
N ASP A 36 4.18 -6.82 -10.90
CA ASP A 36 3.14 -7.47 -11.71
C ASP A 36 2.76 -6.62 -12.93
N ASP A 37 2.93 -5.29 -12.84
CA ASP A 37 2.67 -4.35 -13.93
C ASP A 37 3.90 -4.19 -14.87
N GLU A 38 5.06 -4.79 -14.58
CA GLU A 38 6.27 -4.64 -15.40
C GLU A 38 6.12 -5.38 -16.75
N ILE A 39 6.47 -4.71 -17.84
CA ILE A 39 6.44 -5.33 -19.17
C ILE A 39 7.86 -5.75 -19.55
N ASP A 40 8.09 -7.07 -19.61
CA ASP A 40 9.40 -7.64 -19.97
C ASP A 40 9.75 -7.48 -21.46
N ALA A 41 8.74 -7.56 -22.34
CA ALA A 41 8.93 -7.50 -23.79
C ALA A 41 7.72 -6.89 -24.50
N LEU A 42 7.99 -5.96 -25.43
CA LEU A 42 6.97 -5.35 -26.27
C LEU A 42 7.02 -5.95 -27.70
N PRO A 43 5.92 -6.54 -28.19
CA PRO A 43 5.87 -7.05 -29.55
C PRO A 43 6.07 -5.88 -30.54
N GLY A 44 6.94 -6.08 -31.53
CA GLY A 44 7.33 -5.03 -32.49
C GLY A 44 8.48 -4.13 -32.04
N ALA A 45 8.89 -4.18 -30.77
CA ALA A 45 10.09 -3.51 -30.28
C ALA A 45 11.31 -4.44 -30.19
N GLU A 46 11.26 -5.64 -30.79
CA GLU A 46 12.33 -6.66 -30.68
C GLU A 46 13.70 -6.17 -31.18
N ARG A 47 13.71 -5.26 -32.16
CA ARG A 47 14.94 -4.64 -32.68
C ARG A 47 15.42 -3.45 -31.85
N LEU A 48 14.61 -2.99 -30.89
CA LEU A 48 14.87 -1.85 -30.04
C LEU A 48 15.28 -2.38 -28.67
N LYS A 49 16.56 -2.18 -28.31
CA LYS A 49 17.07 -2.65 -27.01
C LYS A 49 16.55 -1.72 -25.91
N ILE A 50 15.42 -2.09 -25.31
CA ILE A 50 14.85 -1.37 -24.17
C ILE A 50 15.72 -1.63 -22.95
N ASN A 51 16.33 -0.56 -22.41
CA ASN A 51 17.24 -0.62 -21.25
C ASN A 51 16.64 0.07 -20.01
N PHE A 52 15.35 0.38 -20.04
CA PHE A 52 14.62 0.97 -18.92
C PHE A 52 13.47 0.05 -18.55
N ARG A 53 13.10 0.05 -17.27
CA ARG A 53 11.90 -0.65 -16.82
C ARG A 53 10.69 0.19 -17.16
N HIS A 54 9.67 -0.45 -17.70
CA HIS A 54 8.40 0.20 -18.02
C HIS A 54 7.26 -0.70 -17.56
N PHE A 55 6.17 -0.05 -17.17
CA PHE A 55 5.09 -0.70 -16.45
C PHE A 55 3.79 -0.34 -17.16
N SER A 56 2.86 -1.27 -17.29
CA SER A 56 1.51 -0.95 -17.70
C SER A 56 0.52 -1.71 -16.84
N GLY A 57 -0.38 -0.95 -16.24
CA GLY A 57 -1.32 -1.48 -15.27
C GLY A 57 -2.52 -0.56 -15.10
N PHE A 58 -3.21 -0.72 -13.97
CA PHE A 58 -4.40 0.07 -13.66
C PHE A 58 -4.35 0.65 -12.25
N PHE A 59 -4.49 1.98 -12.14
CA PHE A 59 -4.72 2.64 -10.86
C PHE A 59 -6.19 2.57 -10.48
N LYS A 60 -6.50 2.03 -9.30
CA LYS A 60 -7.84 2.10 -8.73
C LYS A 60 -8.08 3.50 -8.15
N VAL A 61 -8.84 4.33 -8.86
CA VAL A 61 -9.12 5.72 -8.47
C VAL A 61 -10.42 5.83 -7.66
N SER A 62 -11.33 4.87 -7.81
CA SER A 62 -12.53 4.75 -6.98
C SER A 62 -12.96 3.28 -6.87
N GLU A 63 -14.11 2.99 -6.26
CA GLU A 63 -14.61 1.62 -6.13
C GLU A 63 -14.84 0.92 -7.47
N THR A 64 -15.22 1.68 -8.51
CA THR A 64 -15.58 1.16 -9.83
C THR A 64 -14.67 1.62 -10.96
N HIS A 65 -13.85 2.67 -10.75
CA HIS A 65 -13.02 3.24 -11.80
C HIS A 65 -11.55 2.83 -11.66
N PHE A 66 -11.05 2.25 -12.75
CA PHE A 66 -9.66 1.84 -12.92
C PHE A 66 -9.08 2.62 -14.09
N LEU A 67 -8.05 3.40 -13.84
CA LEU A 67 -7.37 4.21 -14.83
C LEU A 67 -6.16 3.44 -15.37
N HIS A 68 -6.17 3.15 -16.66
CA HIS A 68 -5.04 2.51 -17.34
C HIS A 68 -3.85 3.48 -17.44
N TYR A 69 -2.64 2.96 -17.23
CA TYR A 69 -1.39 3.69 -17.41
C TYR A 69 -0.33 2.84 -18.13
N TRP A 70 0.67 3.52 -18.66
CA TRP A 70 1.85 2.97 -19.32
C TRP A 70 3.04 3.91 -19.11
#